data_AF-A0A1Y2QEL5-F1
#
_entry.id   AF-A0A1Y2QEL5-F1
#
_cell.length_a   1.000
_cell.length_b   1.000
_cell.length_c   1.000
_cell.angle_alpha   90.00
_cell.angle_beta   90.00
_cell.angle_gamma   90.00
#
_symmetry.space_group_name_H-M   'P 1'
#
loop_
_entity.id
_entity.type
_entity.pdbx_description
1 polymer ?
#
loop_
_entity_poly.entity_id
_entity_poly.type
_entity_poly.pdbx_seq_one_letter_code
_entity_poly.pdbx_strand_id
1 'polypeptide(L)'
;MVFDLRGALLKKAEVESARLDDFEFRLRARTMRLLAPLLGVAPGELVGRIAVEPDEAILASLPETALAWFDQARTEARRQLIEERGDPTPHRLA
;
A
#
# COMPACT_ATOMS: atom_id res chain seq x y z
N MET A 1 -15.08 29.43 25.61
CA MET A 1 -15.05 28.56 24.40
C MET A 1 -15.00 27.12 24.88
N VAL A 2 -16.02 26.32 24.59
CA VAL A 2 -16.01 24.88 24.91
C VAL A 2 -15.21 24.19 23.82
N PHE A 3 -14.16 23.44 24.19
CA PHE A 3 -13.37 22.66 23.25
C PHE A 3 -14.20 21.46 22.78
N ASP A 4 -14.57 21.44 21.49
CA ASP A 4 -15.28 20.29 20.89
C ASP A 4 -14.29 19.14 20.64
N LEU A 5 -14.06 18.36 21.70
CA LEU A 5 -13.22 17.18 21.67
C LEU A 5 -13.75 16.14 20.67
N ARG A 6 -15.07 16.01 20.51
CA ARG A 6 -15.67 15.01 19.63
C ARG A 6 -15.39 15.34 18.16
N GLY A 7 -15.63 16.58 17.74
CA GLY A 7 -15.32 17.04 16.39
C GLY A 7 -13.82 16.91 16.07
N ALA A 8 -12.96 17.25 17.04
CA ALA A 8 -11.51 17.11 16.88
C ALA A 8 -11.06 15.65 16.72
N LEU A 9 -11.64 14.71 17.49
CA LEU A 9 -11.34 13.28 17.38
C LEU A 9 -11.81 12.67 16.06
N LEU A 10 -13.01 13.05 15.59
CA LEU A 10 -13.53 12.57 14.31
C LEU A 10 -12.68 13.04 13.13
N LYS A 11 -12.31 14.32 13.10
CA LYS A 11 -11.42 14.87 12.07
C LYS A 11 -10.04 14.21 12.07
N LYS A 12 -9.50 13.90 13.26
CA LYS A 12 -8.25 13.16 13.38
C LYS A 12 -8.37 11.74 12.81
N ALA A 13 -9.49 11.06 13.07
CA ALA A 13 -9.74 9.71 12.54
C ALA A 13 -9.81 9.71 11.01
N GLU A 14 -10.53 10.66 10.40
CA GLU A 14 -10.61 10.80 8.94
C GLU A 14 -9.24 11.01 8.29
N VAL A 15 -8.41 11.88 8.86
CA VAL A 15 -7.05 12.14 8.37
C VAL A 15 -6.17 10.90 8.48
N GLU A 16 -6.27 10.16 9.58
CA GLU A 16 -5.48 8.94 9.77
C GLU A 16 -5.92 7.83 8.81
N SER A 17 -7.23 7.64 8.59
CA SER A 17 -7.75 6.71 7.59
C SER A 17 -7.25 7.06 6.19
N ALA A 18 -7.35 8.32 5.78
CA ALA A 18 -6.83 8.76 4.47
C ALA A 18 -5.30 8.56 4.33
N ARG A 19 -4.54 8.74 5.42
CA ARG A 19 -3.09 8.48 5.44
C ARG A 19 -2.78 6.99 5.24
N LEU A 20 -3.53 6.12 5.90
CA LEU A 20 -3.37 4.67 5.78
C LEU A 20 -3.76 4.18 4.39
N ASP A 21 -4.86 4.68 3.83
CA ASP A 21 -5.32 4.32 2.49
C ASP A 21 -4.32 4.78 1.40
N ASP A 22 -3.75 6.00 1.52
CA ASP A 22 -2.69 6.47 0.60
C ASP A 22 -1.44 5.61 0.72
N PHE A 23 -1.04 5.22 1.94
CA PHE A 23 0.12 4.35 2.13
C PHE A 23 -0.12 2.96 1.53
N GLU A 24 -1.29 2.37 1.75
CA GLU A 24 -1.66 1.07 1.20
C GLU A 24 -1.66 1.11 -0.33
N PHE A 25 -2.27 2.12 -0.94
CA PHE A 25 -2.27 2.27 -2.40
C PHE A 25 -0.84 2.41 -2.95
N ARG A 26 0.01 3.20 -2.30
CA ARG A 26 1.43 3.34 -2.69
C ARG A 26 2.19 2.03 -2.54
N LEU A 27 1.92 1.27 -1.48
CA LEU A 27 2.52 -0.03 -1.23
C LEU A 27 2.18 -0.98 -2.38
N ARG A 28 0.89 -1.11 -2.71
CA ARG A 28 0.42 -1.92 -3.84
C ARG A 28 1.11 -1.52 -5.14
N ALA A 29 1.09 -0.23 -5.48
CA ALA A 29 1.72 0.28 -6.70
C ALA A 29 3.23 0.01 -6.76
N ARG A 30 3.95 0.17 -5.64
CA ARG A 30 5.39 -0.09 -5.56
C ARG A 30 5.68 -1.59 -5.67
N THR A 31 4.91 -2.43 -4.98
CA THR A 31 5.04 -3.89 -5.05
C THR A 31 4.87 -4.39 -6.48
N MET A 32 3.82 -3.98 -7.18
CA MET A 32 3.60 -4.36 -8.58
C MET A 32 4.73 -3.86 -9.51
N ARG A 33 5.26 -2.66 -9.26
CA ARG A 33 6.40 -2.13 -10.02
C ARG A 33 7.68 -2.95 -9.81
N LEU A 34 7.95 -3.44 -8.61
CA LEU A 34 9.10 -4.29 -8.28
C LEU A 34 8.92 -5.73 -8.79
N LEU A 35 7.68 -6.22 -8.82
CA LEU A 35 7.35 -7.57 -9.30
C LEU A 35 7.42 -7.68 -10.83
N ALA A 36 6.99 -6.66 -11.57
CA ALA A 36 6.93 -6.67 -13.03
C ALA A 36 8.23 -7.12 -13.74
N PRO A 37 9.44 -6.61 -13.41
CA PRO A 37 10.68 -7.07 -14.05
C PRO A 37 11.01 -8.54 -13.75
N LEU A 38 10.59 -9.08 -12.59
CA LEU A 38 10.79 -10.49 -12.24
C LEU A 38 9.92 -11.42 -13.11
N LEU A 39 8.78 -10.90 -13.58
CA LEU A 39 7.86 -11.58 -14.48
C LEU A 39 8.14 -11.32 -15.97
N GLY A 40 9.11 -10.45 -16.28
CA GLY A 40 9.40 -10.05 -17.66
C GLY A 40 8.31 -9.21 -18.32
N VAL A 41 7.46 -8.53 -17.55
CA VAL A 41 6.38 -7.66 -18.05
C VAL A 41 6.68 -6.19 -17.81
N ALA A 42 5.98 -5.32 -18.55
CA ALA A 42 6.12 -3.88 -18.35
C ALA A 42 5.52 -3.45 -17.00
N PRO A 43 6.23 -2.64 -16.17
CA PRO A 43 5.68 -2.19 -14.89
C PRO A 43 4.35 -1.45 -15.00
N GLY A 44 4.14 -0.68 -16.08
CA GLY A 44 2.88 0.04 -16.29
C GLY A 44 1.67 -0.87 -16.45
N GLU A 45 1.86 -2.04 -17.05
CA GLU A 45 0.78 -3.02 -17.26
C GLU A 45 0.32 -3.61 -15.92
N LEU A 46 1.26 -4.03 -15.08
CA LEU A 46 0.94 -4.63 -13.78
C LEU A 46 0.46 -3.59 -12.76
N VAL A 47 1.04 -2.39 -12.75
CA VAL A 47 0.60 -1.28 -11.90
C VAL A 47 -0.80 -0.80 -12.29
N GLY A 48 -1.15 -0.77 -13.58
CA GLY A 48 -2.47 -0.33 -14.03
C GLY A 48 -3.62 -1.18 -13.46
N ARG A 49 -3.39 -2.48 -13.24
CA ARG A 49 -4.39 -3.41 -12.73
C ARG A 49 -4.85 -3.12 -11.31
N ILE A 50 -4.00 -2.51 -10.47
CA ILE A 50 -4.35 -2.22 -9.06
C ILE A 50 -5.54 -1.27 -8.91
N ALA A 51 -5.85 -0.50 -9.95
CA ALA A 51 -6.96 0.45 -9.96
C ALA A 51 -8.32 -0.22 -10.10
N VAL A 52 -8.36 -1.45 -10.62
CA VAL A 52 -9.60 -2.16 -10.97
C VAL A 52 -9.69 -3.54 -10.33
N GLU A 53 -8.57 -4.10 -9.89
CA GLU A 53 -8.50 -5.45 -9.32
C GLU A 53 -7.85 -5.44 -7.92
N PRO A 54 -8.30 -6.30 -7.00
CA PRO A 54 -7.59 -6.60 -5.77
C PRO A 54 -6.33 -7.43 -6.05
N ASP A 55 -5.37 -7.41 -5.12
CA ASP A 55 -4.08 -8.09 -5.31
C ASP A 55 -4.24 -9.60 -5.51
N GLU A 56 -5.23 -10.23 -4.86
CA GLU A 56 -5.51 -11.66 -5.00
C GLU A 56 -5.95 -12.02 -6.43
N ALA A 57 -6.75 -11.18 -7.07
CA ALA A 57 -7.19 -11.39 -8.45
C ALA A 57 -6.03 -11.20 -9.44
N ILE A 58 -5.16 -10.22 -9.17
CA ILE A 58 -3.95 -10.00 -9.96
C ILE A 58 -3.03 -11.22 -9.84
N LEU A 59 -2.75 -11.68 -8.62
CA LEU A 59 -1.88 -12.82 -8.35
C LEU A 59 -2.44 -14.13 -8.92
N ALA A 60 -3.75 -14.35 -8.88
CA ALA A 60 -4.38 -15.54 -9.46
C ALA A 60 -4.20 -15.66 -10.99
N SER A 61 -3.96 -14.54 -11.68
CA SER A 61 -3.68 -14.51 -13.12
C SER A 61 -2.20 -14.69 -13.48
N LEU A 62 -1.31 -14.70 -12.49
CA LEU A 62 0.13 -14.79 -12.68
C LEU A 62 0.63 -16.24 -12.48
N PRO A 63 1.84 -16.56 -12.96
CA PRO A 63 2.46 -17.84 -12.68
C PRO A 63 2.61 -18.08 -11.18
N GLU A 64 2.54 -19.34 -10.73
CA GLU A 64 2.66 -19.69 -9.30
C GLU A 64 3.97 -19.19 -8.66
N THR A 65 5.05 -19.09 -9.43
CA THR A 65 6.34 -18.53 -8.99
C THR A 65 6.24 -17.05 -8.58
N ALA A 66 5.22 -16.32 -9.06
CA ALA A 66 4.99 -14.94 -8.72
C ALA A 66 4.67 -14.72 -7.24
N LEU A 67 4.09 -15.71 -6.56
CA LEU A 67 3.72 -15.60 -5.14
C LEU A 67 4.95 -15.39 -4.25
N ALA A 68 6.01 -16.18 -4.47
CA ALA A 68 7.25 -16.05 -3.71
C ALA A 68 7.93 -14.69 -3.96
N TRP A 69 7.88 -14.19 -5.20
CA TRP A 69 8.42 -12.88 -5.55
C TRP A 69 7.56 -11.73 -5.05
N PHE A 70 6.25 -11.91 -4.96
CA PHE A 70 5.32 -10.92 -4.46
C PHE A 70 5.59 -10.58 -3.00
N ASP A 71 5.77 -11.59 -2.13
CA ASP A 71 6.05 -11.37 -0.71
C ASP A 71 7.37 -10.62 -0.49
N GLN A 72 8.39 -10.98 -1.27
CA GLN A 72 9.69 -10.29 -1.26
C GLN A 72 9.56 -8.85 -1.76
N ALA A 73 8.88 -8.64 -2.89
CA ALA A 73 8.62 -7.33 -3.46
C ALA A 73 7.77 -6.46 -2.53
N ARG A 74 6.83 -7.04 -1.78
CA ARG A 74 5.99 -6.35 -0.80
C ARG A 74 6.78 -5.90 0.41
N THR A 75 7.64 -6.77 0.93
CA THR A 75 8.55 -6.44 2.04
C THR A 75 9.49 -5.30 1.66
N GLU A 76 10.08 -5.39 0.47
CA GLU A 76 10.99 -4.36 -0.04
C GLU A 76 10.27 -3.04 -0.31
N ALA A 77 9.10 -3.09 -0.96
CA ALA A 77 8.27 -1.91 -1.19
C ALA A 77 7.90 -1.19 0.11
N ARG A 78 7.56 -1.96 1.15
CA ARG A 78 7.24 -1.40 2.47
C ARG A 78 8.45 -0.71 3.09
N ARG A 79 9.64 -1.32 3.02
CA ARG A 79 10.89 -0.72 3.49
C ARG A 79 11.16 0.62 2.81
N GLN A 80 11.11 0.64 1.47
CA GLN A 80 11.32 1.86 0.69
C GLN A 80 10.30 2.96 1.04
N LEU A 81 9.02 2.61 1.19
CA LEU A 81 7.99 3.59 1.53
C LEU A 81 8.12 4.15 2.94
N ILE A 82 8.55 3.34 3.91
CA ILE A 82 8.85 3.80 5.27
C ILE A 82 10.04 4.76 5.25
N GLU A 83 11.10 4.46 4.49
CA GLU A 83 12.25 5.34 4.31
C GLU A 83 11.85 6.68 3.63
N GLU A 84 10.97 6.63 2.62
CA GLU A 84 10.52 7.82 1.88
C GLU A 84 9.51 8.69 2.64
N ARG A 85 8.58 8.08 3.38
CA ARG A 85 7.38 8.77 3.92
C ARG A 85 7.18 8.64 5.42
N GLY A 86 8.00 7.84 6.09
CA GLY A 86 7.83 7.51 7.50
C GLY A 86 6.89 6.33 7.73
N ASP A 87 6.88 5.84 8.97
CA ASP A 87 6.07 4.68 9.36
C ASP A 87 4.56 5.04 9.32
N PRO A 88 3.74 4.28 8.58
CA PRO A 88 2.30 4.47 8.55
C PRO A 88 1.62 3.96 9.84
N THR A 89 2.32 3.26 10.73
CA THR A 89 1.73 2.71 11.95
C THR A 89 1.11 3.85 12.78
N PRO A 90 -0.20 3.76 13.12
CA PRO A 90 -0.83 4.81 13.90
C PRO A 90 -0.16 4.89 15.26
N HIS A 91 0.17 6.11 15.70
CA HIS A 91 0.62 6.32 17.07
C HIS A 91 -0.52 5.93 18.01
N ARG A 92 -0.36 4.82 18.73
CA ARG A 92 -1.29 4.44 19.80
C ARG A 92 -1.33 5.60 20.79
N LEU A 93 -2.51 6.16 21.00
CA LEU A 93 -2.75 7.05 22.12
C LEU A 93 -2.62 6.18 23.39
N ALA A 94 -1.52 6.37 24.11
CA ALA A 94 -1.35 5.84 25.47
C ALA A 94 -2.23 6.63 26.44
#